data_AF-A0A1V5CFF1-F1
#
_entry.id   AF-A0A1V5CFF1-F1
#
_cell.length_a   1.000
_cell.length_b   1.000
_cell.length_c   1.000
_cell.angle_alpha   90.00
_cell.angle_beta   90.00
_cell.angle_gamma   90.00
#
_symmetry.space_group_name_H-M   'P 1'
#
loop_
_entity.id
_entity.type
_entity.pdbx_description
1 polymer ?
#
loop_
_entity_poly.entity_id
_entity_poly.type
_entity_poly.pdbx_seq_one_letter_code
_entity_poly.pdbx_strand_id
1 'polypeptide(L)' 'MAREFSQERPFTITLAGISLASISKGYFEQDFTCVEGSSGYLEFGYFRGSLREVKSVKKGDPVTVKLD' A
#
# COMPACT_ATOMS: atom_id res chain seq x y z
N MET A 1 4.62 10.20 -10.04
CA MET A 1 3.31 9.50 -10.17
C MET A 1 2.41 9.61 -8.95
N ALA A 2 2.70 9.01 -7.79
CA ALA A 2 1.77 9.09 -6.64
C ALA A 2 1.54 10.52 -6.10
N ARG A 3 2.59 11.35 -6.06
CA ARG A 3 2.49 12.77 -5.70
C ARG A 3 1.68 13.60 -6.71
N GLU A 4 1.75 13.24 -7.99
CA GLU A 4 0.97 13.89 -9.05
C GLU A 4 -0.50 13.48 -8.95
N PHE A 5 -0.77 12.19 -8.68
CA PHE A 5 -2.12 11.69 -8.43
C PHE A 5 -2.76 12.36 -7.21
N SER A 6 -2.03 12.45 -6.09
CA SER A 6 -2.56 13.06 -4.87
C SER A 6 -2.61 14.58 -4.94
N GLN A 7 -1.99 15.22 -5.94
CA GLN A 7 -1.81 16.67 -6.00
C GLN A 7 -1.22 17.23 -4.70
N GLU A 8 -0.26 16.50 -4.13
CA GLU A 8 0.33 16.78 -2.81
C GLU A 8 -0.66 16.80 -1.63
N ARG A 9 -1.90 16.35 -1.82
CA ARG A 9 -2.87 16.19 -0.73
C ARG A 9 -2.57 14.93 0.09
N PRO A 10 -2.91 14.95 1.39
CA PRO A 10 -2.97 13.74 2.19
C PRO A 10 -3.90 12.71 1.56
N PHE A 11 -3.55 11.45 1.73
CA PHE A 11 -4.37 10.35 1.28
C PHE A 11 -4.26 9.19 2.25
N THR A 12 -5.28 8.34 2.23
CA THR A 12 -5.28 7.07 2.96
C THR A 12 -5.50 5.93 1.99
N ILE A 13 -4.60 4.94 2.04
CA ILE A 13 -4.74 3.67 1.35
C ILE A 13 -5.25 2.64 2.35
N THR A 14 -6.33 1.93 2.00
CA THR A 14 -6.92 0.89 2.84
C THR A 14 -6.94 -0.45 2.11
N LEU A 15 -6.41 -1.49 2.76
CA LEU A 15 -6.42 -2.89 2.31
C LEU A 15 -6.56 -3.81 3.52
N ALA A 16 -7.54 -4.72 3.50
CA ALA A 16 -7.75 -5.74 4.55
C ALA A 16 -7.72 -5.16 5.99
N GLY A 17 -8.35 -3.99 6.18
CA GLY A 17 -8.42 -3.30 7.47
C GLY A 17 -7.13 -2.57 7.90
N ILE A 18 -6.07 -2.59 7.08
CA ILE A 18 -4.86 -1.79 7.29
C ILE A 18 -5.06 -0.44 6.63
N SER A 19 -4.60 0.62 7.29
CA SER A 19 -4.56 1.98 6.73
C SER A 19 -3.13 2.48 6.64
N LEU A 20 -2.75 2.99 5.48
CA LEU A 20 -1.42 3.53 5.20
C LEU A 20 -1.58 4.96 4.66
N ALA A 21 -0.80 5.90 5.19
CA ALA A 21 -0.82 7.31 4.78
C ALA A 21 0.41 7.73 3.95
N SER A 22 1.25 6.76 3.58
CA SER A 22 2.49 7.00 2.84
C SER A 22 2.82 5.82 1.93
N ILE A 23 3.58 6.11 0.87
CA ILE A 23 4.21 5.12 0.00
C ILE A 23 5.69 5.11 0.35
N SER A 24 6.20 3.95 0.74
CA SER A 24 7.59 3.72 1.12
C SER A 24 8.49 3.52 -0.10
N LYS A 25 9.78 3.74 0.07
CA LYS A 25 10.79 3.51 -0.97
C LYS A 25 11.25 2.05 -1.06
N GLY A 26 10.90 1.23 -0.08
CA GLY A 26 11.26 -0.18 -0.04
C GLY A 26 10.51 -0.97 1.03
N TYR A 27 10.49 -2.28 0.87
CA TYR A 27 9.72 -3.24 1.69
C TYR A 27 10.23 -3.48 3.11
N PHE A 28 11.32 -2.83 3.52
CA PHE A 28 12.02 -3.10 4.77
C PHE A 28 11.78 -2.04 5.85
N GLU A 29 10.98 -1.01 5.56
CA GLU A 29 10.80 0.12 6.47
C GLU A 29 9.78 -0.19 7.58
N GLN A 30 8.78 -1.04 7.32
CA GLN A 30 7.66 -1.32 8.23
C GLN A 30 7.11 -2.74 8.04
N ASP A 31 6.40 -3.25 9.05
CA ASP A 31 5.72 -4.55 8.98
C ASP A 31 4.79 -4.63 7.78
N PHE A 32 3.91 -3.63 7.58
CA PHE A 32 3.07 -3.48 6.40
C PHE A 32 3.57 -2.32 5.56
N THR A 33 3.88 -2.59 4.29
CA THR A 33 4.44 -1.58 3.41
C THR A 33 3.63 -1.47 2.12
N CYS A 34 3.39 -0.24 1.68
CA CYS A 34 2.96 0.06 0.31
C CYS A 34 4.13 0.73 -0.42
N VAL A 35 4.49 0.23 -1.60
CA VAL A 35 5.54 0.79 -2.46
C VAL A 35 5.00 1.05 -3.87
N GLU A 36 5.69 1.89 -4.62
CA GLU A 36 5.49 2.01 -6.06
C GLU A 36 6.31 0.93 -6.77
N GLY A 37 5.62 -0.01 -7.43
CA GLY A 37 6.24 -1.05 -8.23
C GLY A 37 6.85 -0.51 -9.52
N SER A 38 7.78 -1.25 -10.12
CA SER A 38 8.46 -0.85 -11.37
C SER A 38 7.52 -0.66 -12.57
N SER A 39 6.31 -1.20 -12.49
CA SER A 39 5.26 -1.08 -13.50
C SER A 39 4.29 0.09 -13.28
N GLY A 40 4.54 0.94 -12.27
CA GLY A 40 3.71 2.11 -11.95
C GLY A 40 2.44 1.80 -11.14
N TYR A 41 2.33 0.58 -10.60
CA TYR A 41 1.24 0.18 -9.70
C TYR A 41 1.66 0.26 -8.24
N LEU A 42 0.67 0.40 -7.35
CA LEU A 42 0.88 0.21 -5.92
C LEU A 42 1.07 -1.28 -5.62
N GLU A 43 2.15 -1.60 -4.95
CA GLU A 43 2.43 -2.94 -4.44
C GLU A 43 2.35 -2.94 -2.92
N PHE A 44 1.93 -4.07 -2.36
CA PHE A 44 1.76 -4.26 -0.93
C PHE A 44 2.60 -5.43 -0.48
N GLY A 45 3.32 -5.27 0.63
CA GLY A 45 4.16 -6.32 1.20
C GLY A 45 4.11 -6.37 2.71
N TYR A 46 4.55 -7.50 3.26
CA TYR A 46 4.80 -7.68 4.67
C TYR A 46 6.28 -8.00 4.89
N PHE A 47 6.97 -7.25 5.74
CA PHE A 47 8.41 -7.47 5.95
C PHE A 47 8.64 -8.85 6.58
N ARG A 48 9.51 -9.65 5.94
CA ARG A 48 9.83 -11.03 6.37
C ARG A 48 8.59 -11.92 6.59
N GLY A 49 7.60 -11.82 5.71
CA GLY A 49 6.44 -12.71 5.75
C GLY A 49 5.51 -12.54 4.56
N SER A 50 4.25 -12.96 4.75
CA SER A 50 3.24 -13.01 3.70
C SER A 50 1.98 -12.27 4.12
N LEU A 51 1.54 -11.29 3.32
CA LEU A 51 0.25 -10.62 3.50
C LEU A 51 -0.93 -11.60 3.47
N ARG A 52 -0.82 -12.67 2.68
CA ARG A 52 -1.83 -13.72 2.63
C ARG A 52 -1.92 -14.45 3.97
N GLU A 53 -0.80 -14.75 4.62
CA GLU A 53 -0.81 -15.48 5.89
C GLU A 53 -1.26 -14.59 7.05
N VAL A 54 -0.78 -13.35 7.11
CA VAL A 54 -1.04 -12.44 8.24
C VAL A 54 -2.42 -11.80 8.16
N LYS A 55 -2.92 -11.51 6.95
CA LYS A 55 -4.16 -10.74 6.74
C LYS A 55 -5.18 -11.43 5.83
N SER A 56 -4.92 -12.66 5.38
CA SER A 56 -5.79 -13.39 4.45
C SER A 56 -6.05 -12.64 3.13
N VAL A 57 -5.15 -11.73 2.75
CA VAL A 57 -5.26 -10.96 1.50
C VAL A 57 -5.17 -11.91 0.31
N LYS A 58 -6.05 -11.71 -0.67
CA LYS A 58 -6.09 -12.46 -1.93
C LYS A 58 -6.36 -11.54 -3.11
N LYS A 59 -6.07 -12.06 -4.30
CA LYS A 59 -6.41 -11.38 -5.55
C LYS A 59 -7.91 -11.12 -5.62
N GLY A 60 -8.28 -9.89 -5.98
CA GLY A 60 -9.67 -9.45 -6.05
C GLY A 60 -10.18 -8.78 -4.78
N ASP A 61 -9.41 -8.78 -3.68
CA ASP A 61 -9.74 -7.97 -2.52
C ASP A 61 -9.71 -6.47 -2.86
N PRO A 62 -10.64 -5.68 -2.32
CA PRO A 62 -10.72 -4.27 -2.61
C PRO A 62 -9.53 -3.53 -1.99
N VAL A 63 -8.94 -2.63 -2.77
CA VAL A 63 -8.02 -1.59 -2.32
C VAL A 63 -8.72 -0.25 -2.49
N THR A 64 -8.78 0.54 -1.44
CA THR A 64 -9.36 1.89 -1.50
C THR A 64 -8.27 2.93 -1.34
N VAL A 65 -8.27 3.95 -2.18
CA VAL A 65 -7.45 5.15 -2.01
C VAL A 65 -8.40 6.33 -1.86
N LYS A 66 -8.30 7.02 -0.74
CA LYS A 66 -9.08 8.22 -0.43
C LYS A 66 -8.15 9.41 -0.37
N LEU A 67 -8.45 10.46 -1.14
CA LEU A 67 -7.86 11.78 -0.94
C LEU A 67 -8.63 12.48 0.18
N ASP A 68 -7.92 13.13 1.09
CA ASP A 68 -8.54 13.99 2.09
C ASP A 68 -8.78 15.41 1.58
#